data_AF-A0A2G8L5G9-F1
#
_entry.id   AF-A0A2G8L5G9-F1
#
_cell.length_a   1.000
_cell.length_b   1.000
_cell.length_c   1.000
_cell.angle_alpha   90.00
_cell.angle_beta   90.00
_cell.angle_gamma   90.00
#
_symmetry.space_group_name_H-M   'P 1'
#
loop_
_entity.id
_entity.type
_entity.pdbx_description
1 polymer ?
#
loop_
_entity_poly.entity_id
_entity_poly.type
_entity_poly.pdbx_seq_one_letter_code
_entity_poly.pdbx_strand_id
1 'polypeptide(L)'
;MINDDGRNMCSYGYPLSDCTYSATVSVDFVDVILSKTQRKTPTVVHRHYKITRIRQFYMRKVKFTQQNYHDKLTQILNDFPKLDDIHPFYADLMNVLYDKDHYKLALGQLNMARHLIDNIARDYTRLLKYGDSLYRCKQLKRAALGRMCTITKRQGQSLEYLEQVRQHLSRLPSIDPNTRTLLVCGFPNVGKSSFLNKVSMLGCRVLLI
;
A
#
# COMPACT_ATOMS: atom_id res chain seq x y z
N MET A 1 -3.09 6.68 7.78
CA MET A 1 -4.19 6.60 8.79
C MET A 1 -4.78 7.98 9.06
N ILE A 2 -6.11 8.11 9.08
CA ILE A 2 -6.88 9.31 9.45
C ILE A 2 -7.43 9.04 10.85
N ASN A 3 -7.26 9.96 11.80
CA ASN A 3 -7.87 9.85 13.13
C ASN A 3 -9.40 9.98 13.04
N ASP A 4 -10.13 9.54 14.07
CA ASP A 4 -11.60 9.55 14.17
C ASP A 4 -12.30 10.91 13.92
N ASP A 5 -11.54 12.02 13.80
CA ASP A 5 -12.02 13.37 13.48
C ASP A 5 -11.95 13.75 11.98
N GLY A 6 -11.60 12.83 11.08
CA GLY A 6 -11.62 13.07 9.63
C GLY A 6 -10.53 14.01 9.09
N ARG A 7 -9.49 14.34 9.88
CA ARG A 7 -8.36 15.19 9.46
C ARG A 7 -7.09 14.39 9.17
N ASN A 8 -6.34 14.84 8.15
CA ASN A 8 -5.09 14.26 7.68
C ASN A 8 -4.00 14.32 8.77
N MET A 9 -3.49 13.17 9.24
CA MET A 9 -2.47 13.08 10.30
C MET A 9 -1.08 13.63 9.90
N CYS A 10 -0.86 13.96 8.62
CA CYS A 10 0.40 14.54 8.12
C CYS A 10 0.68 15.97 8.62
N SER A 11 -0.32 16.68 9.16
CA SER A 11 -0.19 18.08 9.58
C SER A 11 0.51 18.30 10.94
N TYR A 12 0.82 17.23 11.69
CA TYR A 12 1.20 17.34 13.11
C TYR A 12 2.56 16.70 13.50
N GLY A 13 3.50 16.54 12.56
CA GLY A 13 4.87 16.16 12.91
C GLY A 13 5.02 14.78 13.57
N TYR A 14 4.03 13.89 13.38
CA TYR A 14 4.14 12.49 13.79
C TYR A 14 5.17 11.75 12.91
N PRO A 15 5.93 10.81 13.48
CA PRO A 15 6.97 10.11 12.74
C PRO A 15 6.36 9.28 11.60
N LEU A 16 6.99 9.32 10.42
CA LEU A 16 6.71 8.47 9.27
C LEU A 16 6.92 6.95 9.55
N SER A 17 7.23 6.59 10.81
CA SER A 17 7.49 5.23 11.28
C SER A 17 6.24 4.35 11.44
N ASP A 18 5.03 4.94 11.48
CA ASP A 18 3.81 4.20 11.83
C ASP A 18 3.10 3.56 10.63
N CYS A 19 3.75 3.52 9.46
CA CYS A 19 3.34 2.70 8.32
C CYS A 19 3.56 1.21 8.65
N THR A 20 2.63 0.63 9.43
CA THR A 20 2.51 -0.78 9.85
C THR A 20 2.23 -1.76 8.71
N TYR A 21 2.68 -1.45 7.49
CA TYR A 21 2.73 -2.41 6.41
C TYR A 21 4.11 -3.01 6.29
N SER A 22 4.21 -4.29 6.60
CA SER A 22 5.09 -5.16 5.84
C SER A 22 4.52 -5.19 4.42
N ALA A 23 5.04 -4.38 3.50
CA ALA A 23 4.84 -4.63 2.08
C ALA A 23 5.65 -5.90 1.76
N THR A 24 5.06 -7.04 2.13
CA THR A 24 5.59 -8.35 1.77
C THR A 24 5.65 -8.39 0.24
N VAL A 25 6.75 -8.93 -0.28
CA VAL A 25 7.03 -9.07 -1.72
C VAL A 25 5.77 -9.51 -2.46
N SER A 26 5.57 -9.05 -3.70
CA SER A 26 4.35 -9.35 -4.49
C SER A 26 3.94 -10.83 -4.55
N VAL A 27 4.89 -11.76 -4.36
CA VAL A 27 4.64 -13.21 -4.21
C VAL A 27 3.92 -13.51 -2.89
N ASP A 28 4.45 -13.03 -1.77
CA ASP A 28 3.85 -13.17 -0.43
C ASP A 28 2.47 -12.51 -0.36
N PHE A 29 2.29 -11.37 -1.03
CA PHE A 29 1.02 -10.65 -1.03
C PHE A 29 -0.12 -11.49 -1.63
N VAL A 30 0.14 -12.17 -2.75
CA VAL A 30 -0.82 -13.08 -3.38
C VAL A 30 -1.12 -14.26 -2.45
N ASP A 31 -0.10 -14.84 -1.84
CA ASP A 31 -0.24 -16.02 -0.98
C ASP A 31 -1.00 -15.70 0.31
N VAL A 32 -0.79 -14.53 0.91
CA VAL A 32 -1.54 -14.05 2.07
C VAL A 32 -3.04 -13.93 1.73
N ILE A 33 -3.39 -13.35 0.58
CA ILE A 33 -4.79 -13.13 0.19
C ILE A 33 -5.48 -14.45 -0.17
N LEU A 34 -4.81 -15.34 -0.90
CA LEU A 34 -5.34 -16.66 -1.24
C LEU A 34 -5.51 -17.53 0.02
N SER A 35 -4.53 -17.50 0.93
CA SER A 35 -4.61 -18.20 2.22
C SER A 35 -5.77 -17.68 3.07
N LYS A 36 -5.95 -16.36 3.16
CA LYS A 36 -7.07 -15.74 3.89
C LYS A 36 -8.42 -16.12 3.26
N THR A 37 -8.51 -16.17 1.94
CA THR A 37 -9.71 -16.63 1.23
C THR A 37 -10.03 -18.08 1.59
N GLN A 38 -9.04 -18.97 1.58
CA GLN A 38 -9.26 -20.39 1.86
C GLN A 38 -9.66 -20.65 3.32
N ARG A 39 -9.09 -19.91 4.28
CA ARG A 39 -9.40 -20.05 5.71
C ARG A 39 -10.76 -19.47 6.10
N LYS A 40 -11.15 -18.32 5.53
CA LYS A 40 -12.37 -17.58 5.95
C LYS A 40 -13.63 -17.93 5.16
N THR A 41 -13.52 -18.63 4.03
CA THR A 41 -14.69 -19.03 3.22
C THR A 41 -14.88 -20.56 3.28
N PRO A 42 -16.14 -21.05 3.21
CA PRO A 42 -16.38 -22.49 3.20
C PRO A 42 -15.65 -23.16 2.01
N THR A 43 -15.16 -24.39 2.20
CA THR A 43 -14.29 -25.08 1.24
C THR A 43 -14.94 -26.26 0.54
N VAL A 44 -15.88 -26.93 1.19
CA VAL A 44 -16.51 -28.17 0.68
C VAL A 44 -17.76 -27.87 -0.14
N VAL A 45 -17.85 -28.46 -1.34
CA VAL A 45 -19.04 -28.46 -2.21
C VAL A 45 -19.18 -29.83 -2.86
N HIS A 46 -20.40 -30.39 -2.81
CA HIS A 46 -20.73 -31.65 -3.47
C HIS A 46 -21.51 -31.41 -4.76
N ARG A 47 -21.42 -32.36 -5.69
CA ARG A 47 -22.06 -32.29 -7.02
C ARG A 47 -23.59 -32.32 -6.95
N HIS A 48 -24.17 -32.96 -5.93
CA HIS A 48 -25.61 -33.12 -5.75
C HIS A 48 -26.33 -31.86 -5.22
N TYR A 49 -25.61 -30.77 -4.92
CA TYR A 49 -26.24 -29.54 -4.43
C TYR A 49 -26.99 -28.80 -5.54
N LYS A 50 -28.08 -28.11 -5.17
CA LYS A 50 -28.81 -27.20 -6.07
C LYS A 50 -27.83 -26.20 -6.71
N ILE A 51 -27.97 -25.96 -8.02
CA ILE A 51 -27.08 -25.09 -8.79
C ILE A 51 -26.97 -23.68 -8.19
N THR A 52 -28.07 -23.15 -7.63
CA THR A 52 -28.10 -21.85 -6.95
C THR A 52 -27.11 -21.77 -5.80
N ARG A 53 -27.01 -22.83 -4.98
CA ARG A 53 -26.06 -22.91 -3.86
C ARG A 53 -24.62 -22.97 -4.36
N ILE A 54 -24.36 -23.71 -5.45
CA ILE A 54 -23.04 -23.81 -6.08
C ILE A 54 -22.61 -22.45 -6.64
N ARG A 55 -23.50 -21.73 -7.33
CA ARG A 55 -23.25 -20.38 -7.85
C ARG A 55 -22.90 -19.41 -6.72
N GLN A 56 -23.73 -19.37 -5.67
CA GLN A 56 -23.50 -18.52 -4.50
C GLN A 56 -22.16 -18.82 -3.80
N PHE A 57 -21.80 -20.10 -3.70
CA PHE A 57 -20.52 -20.52 -3.11
C PHE A 57 -19.32 -19.93 -3.87
N TYR A 58 -19.28 -20.05 -5.20
CA TYR A 58 -18.18 -19.53 -6.00
C TYR A 58 -18.21 -17.99 -6.13
N MET A 59 -19.40 -17.39 -6.21
CA MET A 59 -19.55 -15.93 -6.17
C MET A 59 -19.00 -15.35 -4.87
N ARG A 60 -19.31 -15.99 -3.72
CA ARG A 60 -18.77 -15.56 -2.42
C ARG A 60 -17.25 -15.62 -2.42
N LYS A 61 -16.63 -16.67 -2.96
CA LYS A 61 -15.16 -16.74 -3.05
C LYS A 61 -14.57 -15.61 -3.91
N VAL A 62 -15.11 -15.37 -5.10
CA VAL A 62 -14.61 -14.30 -5.99
C VAL A 62 -14.77 -12.92 -5.35
N LYS A 63 -15.94 -12.62 -4.79
CA LYS A 63 -16.18 -11.34 -4.09
C LYS A 63 -15.31 -11.18 -2.85
N PHE A 64 -15.14 -12.24 -2.07
CA PHE A 64 -14.29 -12.18 -0.87
C PHE A 64 -12.84 -11.87 -1.25
N THR A 65 -12.30 -12.52 -2.28
CA THR A 65 -10.94 -12.22 -2.75
C THR A 65 -10.83 -10.79 -3.29
N GLN A 66 -11.81 -10.32 -4.08
CA GLN A 66 -11.83 -8.93 -4.55
C GLN A 66 -11.81 -7.93 -3.40
N GLN A 67 -12.66 -8.09 -2.39
CA GLN A 67 -12.69 -7.19 -1.24
C GLN A 67 -11.34 -7.15 -0.53
N ASN A 68 -10.69 -8.30 -0.31
CA ASN A 68 -9.38 -8.32 0.35
C ASN A 68 -8.29 -7.62 -0.46
N TYR A 69 -8.29 -7.78 -1.79
CA TYR A 69 -7.37 -7.03 -2.67
C TYR A 69 -7.65 -5.53 -2.59
N HIS A 70 -8.93 -5.15 -2.66
CA HIS A 70 -9.36 -3.75 -2.60
C HIS A 70 -8.96 -3.09 -1.27
N ASP A 71 -9.26 -3.72 -0.13
CA ASP A 71 -8.93 -3.21 1.20
C ASP A 71 -7.43 -3.03 1.36
N LYS A 72 -6.63 -4.04 0.94
CA LYS A 72 -5.17 -3.99 1.07
C LYS A 72 -4.54 -2.92 0.18
N LEU A 73 -4.94 -2.84 -1.09
CA LEU A 73 -4.45 -1.81 -2.00
C LEU A 73 -4.87 -0.40 -1.54
N THR A 74 -6.08 -0.26 -1.03
CA THR A 74 -6.57 1.01 -0.47
C THR A 74 -5.79 1.42 0.76
N GLN A 75 -5.47 0.47 1.65
CA GLN A 75 -4.66 0.78 2.82
C GLN A 75 -3.25 1.24 2.44
N ILE A 76 -2.61 0.56 1.47
CA ILE A 76 -1.32 0.99 0.93
C ILE A 76 -1.41 2.42 0.36
N LEU A 77 -2.43 2.71 -0.45
CA LEU A 77 -2.62 4.06 -1.02
C LEU A 77 -2.87 5.15 0.03
N ASN A 78 -3.53 4.82 1.14
CA ASN A 78 -3.87 5.77 2.21
C ASN A 78 -2.73 5.99 3.22
N ASP A 79 -1.77 5.06 3.30
CA ASP A 79 -0.62 5.19 4.20
C ASP A 79 0.48 6.05 3.60
N PHE A 80 0.50 6.19 2.27
CA PHE A 80 1.45 7.08 1.59
C PHE A 80 0.92 8.52 1.54
N PRO A 81 1.73 9.51 1.97
CA PRO A 81 1.32 10.90 1.96
C PRO A 81 1.34 11.46 0.53
N LYS A 82 0.33 12.26 0.18
CA LYS A 82 0.28 12.92 -1.13
C LYS A 82 1.29 14.08 -1.14
N LEU A 83 2.28 13.99 -2.02
CA LEU A 83 3.35 15.00 -2.14
C LEU A 83 2.84 16.43 -2.40
N ASP A 84 1.65 16.60 -2.98
CA ASP A 84 1.08 17.92 -3.27
C ASP A 84 0.43 18.60 -2.05
N ASP A 85 0.06 17.84 -1.00
CA ASP A 85 -0.58 18.34 0.21
C ASP A 85 0.41 18.54 1.38
N ILE A 86 1.70 18.27 1.16
CA ILE A 86 2.77 18.35 2.16
C ILE A 86 3.44 19.74 2.10
N HIS A 87 4.00 20.20 3.22
CA HIS A 87 4.79 21.43 3.28
C HIS A 87 5.89 21.46 2.20
N PRO A 88 6.10 22.59 1.50
CA PRO A 88 7.07 22.70 0.38
C PRO A 88 8.47 22.15 0.69
N PHE A 89 8.99 22.41 1.90
CA PHE A 89 10.28 21.85 2.37
C PHE A 89 10.37 20.32 2.20
N TYR A 90 9.35 19.59 2.65
CA TYR A 90 9.32 18.13 2.53
C TYR A 90 9.03 17.70 1.10
N ALA A 91 8.21 18.44 0.35
CA ALA A 91 7.96 18.15 -1.05
C ALA A 91 9.25 18.22 -1.89
N ASP A 92 10.08 19.25 -1.67
CA ASP A 92 11.36 19.43 -2.33
C ASP A 92 12.38 18.38 -1.89
N LEU A 93 12.44 18.07 -0.58
CA LEU A 93 13.29 17.00 -0.06
C LEU A 93 12.95 15.64 -0.71
N MET A 94 11.65 15.32 -0.83
CA MET A 94 11.19 14.09 -1.47
C MET A 94 11.49 14.10 -2.97
N ASN A 95 11.37 15.25 -3.63
CA ASN A 95 11.68 15.37 -5.05
C ASN A 95 13.17 15.08 -5.33
N VAL A 96 14.07 15.59 -4.49
CA VAL A 96 15.51 15.33 -4.60
C VAL A 96 15.87 13.88 -4.31
N LEU A 97 15.19 13.24 -3.34
CA LEU A 97 15.53 11.88 -2.91
C LEU A 97 14.91 10.78 -3.79
N TYR A 98 13.66 10.94 -4.25
CA TYR A 98 12.87 9.83 -4.80
C TYR A 98 12.31 10.06 -6.20
N ASP A 99 12.55 11.23 -6.78
CA ASP A 99 11.89 11.72 -8.00
C ASP A 99 10.35 11.72 -7.87
N LYS A 100 9.78 12.92 -7.84
CA LYS A 100 8.32 13.11 -7.66
C LYS A 100 7.51 12.37 -8.73
N ASP A 101 8.02 12.27 -9.95
CA ASP A 101 7.30 11.66 -11.06
C ASP A 101 7.25 10.14 -10.94
N HIS A 102 8.37 9.51 -10.58
CA HIS A 102 8.43 8.07 -10.36
C HIS A 102 7.54 7.63 -9.19
N TYR A 103 7.54 8.40 -8.10
CA TYR A 103 6.66 8.16 -6.95
C TYR A 103 5.17 8.22 -7.32
N LYS A 104 4.75 9.28 -8.03
CA LYS A 104 3.37 9.45 -8.49
C LYS A 104 2.95 8.34 -9.46
N LEU A 105 3.85 7.93 -10.36
CA LEU A 105 3.60 6.87 -11.31
C LEU A 105 3.39 5.51 -10.63
N ALA A 106 4.21 5.18 -9.62
CA ALA A 106 4.07 3.94 -8.84
C ALA A 106 2.71 3.88 -8.10
N LEU A 107 2.30 4.97 -7.44
CA LEU A 107 0.98 5.06 -6.79
C LEU A 107 -0.16 5.00 -7.81
N GLY A 108 -0.01 5.65 -8.97
CA GLY A 108 -0.98 5.60 -10.06
C GLY A 108 -1.20 4.19 -10.62
N GLN A 109 -0.12 3.42 -10.77
CA GLN A 109 -0.17 2.02 -11.21
C GLN A 109 -0.94 1.14 -10.22
N LEU A 110 -0.73 1.32 -8.91
CA LEU A 110 -1.49 0.61 -7.88
C LEU A 110 -2.98 0.97 -7.89
N ASN A 111 -3.30 2.25 -8.05
CA ASN A 111 -4.70 2.68 -8.13
C ASN A 111 -5.39 2.09 -9.38
N MET A 112 -4.70 2.06 -10.52
CA MET A 112 -5.21 1.40 -11.73
C MET A 112 -5.40 -0.11 -11.51
N ALA A 113 -4.45 -0.79 -10.87
CA ALA A 113 -4.54 -2.21 -10.55
C ALA A 113 -5.76 -2.53 -9.67
N ARG A 114 -6.04 -1.69 -8.66
CA ARG A 114 -7.24 -1.79 -7.82
C ARG A 114 -8.52 -1.76 -8.66
N HIS A 115 -8.65 -0.78 -9.55
CA HIS A 115 -9.81 -0.68 -10.45
C HIS A 115 -9.94 -1.87 -11.42
N LEU A 116 -8.82 -2.37 -11.95
CA LEU A 116 -8.82 -3.54 -12.83
C LEU A 116 -9.30 -4.82 -12.10
N ILE A 117 -8.89 -5.01 -10.85
CA ILE A 117 -9.36 -6.13 -10.01
C ILE A 117 -10.87 -6.04 -9.78
N ASP A 118 -11.39 -4.85 -9.47
CA ASP A 118 -12.81 -4.61 -9.28
C ASP A 118 -13.63 -4.87 -10.56
N ASN A 119 -13.09 -4.50 -11.73
CA ASN A 119 -13.72 -4.78 -13.03
C ASN A 119 -13.81 -6.29 -13.29
N ILE A 120 -12.70 -7.01 -13.10
CA ILE A 120 -12.63 -8.46 -13.26
C ILE A 120 -13.62 -9.15 -12.34
N ALA A 121 -13.67 -8.77 -11.06
CA ALA A 121 -14.59 -9.36 -10.11
C ALA A 121 -16.05 -9.19 -10.54
N ARG A 122 -16.42 -7.99 -11.03
CA ARG A 122 -17.76 -7.69 -11.52
C ARG A 122 -18.13 -8.56 -12.72
N ASP A 123 -17.22 -8.69 -13.69
CA ASP A 123 -17.47 -9.48 -14.90
C ASP A 123 -17.59 -10.98 -14.62
N TYR A 124 -16.68 -11.54 -13.83
CA TYR A 124 -16.76 -12.96 -13.46
C TYR A 124 -17.95 -13.26 -12.55
N THR A 125 -18.36 -12.32 -11.69
CA THR A 125 -19.59 -12.48 -10.90
C THR A 125 -20.83 -12.50 -11.80
N ARG A 126 -20.86 -11.69 -12.86
CA ARG A 126 -21.93 -11.70 -13.87
C ARG A 126 -21.95 -13.03 -14.62
N LEU A 127 -20.80 -13.52 -15.07
CA LEU A 127 -20.68 -14.81 -15.77
C LEU A 127 -21.09 -16.00 -14.89
N LEU A 128 -20.76 -15.98 -13.58
CA LEU A 128 -21.14 -17.02 -12.64
C LEU A 128 -22.66 -17.14 -12.44
N LYS A 129 -23.46 -16.10 -12.74
CA LYS A 129 -24.92 -16.17 -12.66
C LYS A 129 -25.51 -17.19 -13.64
N TYR A 130 -24.85 -17.40 -14.77
CA TYR A 130 -25.27 -18.29 -15.85
C TYR A 130 -24.45 -19.60 -15.88
N GLY A 131 -23.81 -19.98 -14.78
CA GLY A 131 -23.04 -21.23 -14.71
C GLY A 131 -23.95 -22.44 -14.55
N ASP A 132 -23.94 -23.38 -15.49
CA ASP A 132 -24.88 -24.52 -15.50
C ASP A 132 -24.37 -25.75 -14.76
N SER A 133 -23.04 -25.88 -14.61
CA SER A 133 -22.39 -27.04 -14.01
C SER A 133 -21.38 -26.65 -12.94
N LEU A 134 -21.13 -27.58 -12.00
CA LEU A 134 -20.07 -27.44 -10.99
C LEU A 134 -18.70 -27.20 -11.64
N TYR A 135 -18.43 -27.90 -12.76
CA TYR A 135 -17.17 -27.80 -13.49
C TYR A 135 -16.99 -26.40 -14.09
N ARG A 136 -18.01 -25.87 -14.78
CA ARG A 136 -17.99 -24.52 -15.37
C ARG A 136 -17.79 -23.44 -14.30
N CYS A 137 -18.49 -23.55 -13.17
CA CYS A 137 -18.32 -22.61 -12.06
C CYS A 137 -16.91 -22.68 -11.44
N LYS A 138 -16.34 -23.89 -11.30
CA LYS A 138 -14.97 -24.09 -10.80
C LYS A 138 -13.93 -23.46 -11.72
N GLN A 139 -14.09 -23.63 -13.04
CA GLN A 139 -13.22 -23.02 -14.04
C GLN A 139 -13.32 -21.49 -14.02
N LEU A 140 -14.53 -20.93 -13.99
CA LEU A 140 -14.74 -19.48 -13.88
C LEU A 140 -14.08 -18.89 -12.64
N LYS A 141 -14.22 -19.56 -11.48
CA LYS A 141 -13.53 -19.16 -10.25
C LYS A 141 -12.01 -19.20 -10.41
N ARG A 142 -11.46 -20.26 -10.99
CA ARG A 142 -10.01 -20.40 -11.19
C ARG A 142 -9.47 -19.32 -12.15
N ALA A 143 -10.20 -19.03 -13.22
CA ALA A 143 -9.85 -17.97 -14.16
C ALA A 143 -9.89 -16.58 -13.50
N ALA A 144 -10.94 -16.28 -12.73
CA ALA A 144 -11.08 -15.01 -12.02
C ALA A 144 -9.91 -14.76 -11.05
N LEU A 145 -9.63 -15.74 -10.18
CA LEU A 145 -8.53 -15.65 -9.22
C LEU A 145 -7.17 -15.57 -9.93
N GLY A 146 -6.98 -16.37 -10.99
CA GLY A 146 -5.75 -16.33 -11.79
C GLY A 146 -5.47 -14.94 -12.36
N ARG A 147 -6.49 -14.29 -12.97
CA ARG A 147 -6.33 -12.94 -13.53
C ARG A 147 -6.04 -11.88 -12.46
N MET A 148 -6.67 -11.97 -11.29
CA MET A 148 -6.37 -11.08 -10.16
C MET A 148 -4.91 -11.24 -9.69
N CYS A 149 -4.44 -12.47 -9.59
CA CYS A 149 -3.05 -12.76 -9.22
C CYS A 149 -2.07 -12.25 -10.28
N THR A 150 -2.35 -12.43 -11.58
CA THR A 150 -1.47 -11.95 -12.65
C THR A 150 -1.32 -10.42 -12.64
N ILE A 151 -2.43 -9.68 -12.43
CA ILE A 151 -2.37 -8.22 -12.32
C ILE A 151 -1.48 -7.80 -11.15
N THR A 152 -1.66 -8.45 -10.01
CA THR A 152 -0.89 -8.13 -8.80
C THR A 152 0.60 -8.43 -8.97
N LYS A 153 0.93 -9.58 -9.58
CA LYS A 153 2.31 -9.95 -9.90
C LYS A 153 2.98 -8.97 -10.88
N ARG A 154 2.21 -8.42 -11.83
CA ARG A 154 2.72 -7.42 -12.77
C ARG A 154 3.16 -6.12 -12.06
N GLN A 155 2.53 -5.76 -10.95
CA GLN A 155 2.90 -4.57 -10.16
C GLN A 155 4.01 -4.83 -9.13
N GLY A 156 4.74 -5.95 -9.25
CA GLY A 156 5.77 -6.32 -8.29
C GLY A 156 6.88 -5.28 -8.15
N GLN A 157 7.33 -4.68 -9.25
CA GLN A 157 8.38 -3.66 -9.25
C GLN A 157 7.95 -2.39 -8.52
N SER A 158 6.71 -1.93 -8.74
CA SER A 158 6.17 -0.73 -8.09
C SER A 158 6.00 -0.93 -6.58
N LEU A 159 5.59 -2.13 -6.15
CA LEU A 159 5.50 -2.49 -4.74
C LEU A 159 6.87 -2.57 -4.06
N GLU A 160 7.88 -3.11 -4.76
CA GLU A 160 9.25 -3.17 -4.25
C GLU A 160 9.85 -1.77 -4.07
N TYR A 161 9.67 -0.89 -5.07
CA TYR A 161 10.08 0.50 -4.97
C TYR A 161 9.40 1.22 -3.78
N LEU A 162 8.09 1.07 -3.63
CA LEU A 162 7.35 1.71 -2.52
C LEU A 162 7.79 1.19 -1.15
N GLU A 163 8.19 -0.07 -1.03
CA GLU A 163 8.73 -0.61 0.22
C GLU A 163 10.11 -0.03 0.53
N GLN A 164 10.98 0.13 -0.48
CA GLN A 164 12.26 0.83 -0.31
C GLN A 164 12.02 2.27 0.16
N VAL A 165 11.14 3.02 -0.51
CA VAL A 165 10.78 4.38 -0.12
C VAL A 165 10.28 4.41 1.34
N ARG A 166 9.40 3.49 1.74
CA ARG A 166 8.90 3.39 3.11
C ARG A 166 10.02 3.17 4.13
N GLN A 167 10.95 2.26 3.85
CA GLN A 167 12.09 1.97 4.74
C GLN A 167 13.02 3.18 4.90
N HIS A 168 13.26 3.92 3.83
CA HIS A 168 14.06 5.13 3.89
C HIS A 168 13.33 6.28 4.60
N LEU A 169 12.04 6.47 4.35
CA LEU A 169 11.22 7.48 5.05
C LEU A 169 11.18 7.25 6.57
N SER A 170 11.14 5.99 7.01
CA SER A 170 11.17 5.63 8.43
C SER A 170 12.48 6.02 9.14
N ARG A 171 13.56 6.31 8.40
CA ARG A 171 14.85 6.72 8.96
C ARG A 171 15.04 8.24 8.98
N LEU A 172 14.15 9.00 8.35
CA LEU A 172 14.29 10.45 8.30
C LEU A 172 13.98 11.08 9.66
N PRO A 173 14.81 12.03 10.15
CA PRO A 173 14.49 12.78 11.34
C PRO A 173 13.25 13.65 11.10
N SER A 174 12.39 13.79 12.12
CA SER A 174 11.24 14.70 12.05
C SER A 174 11.68 16.14 12.25
N ILE A 175 11.60 16.95 11.19
CA ILE A 175 11.95 18.38 11.19
C ILE A 175 10.67 19.18 11.06
N ASP A 176 10.28 19.94 12.09
CA ASP A 176 9.12 20.82 11.97
C ASP A 176 9.55 22.19 11.41
N PRO A 177 9.15 22.56 10.18
CA PRO A 177 9.54 23.82 9.56
C PRO A 177 9.01 25.06 10.32
N ASN A 178 7.98 24.90 11.15
CA ASN A 178 7.39 26.00 11.91
C ASN A 178 8.11 26.26 13.25
N THR A 179 9.00 25.35 13.67
CA THR A 179 9.74 25.49 14.93
C THR A 179 11.03 26.27 14.73
N ARG A 180 11.51 26.93 15.79
CA ARG A 180 12.82 27.60 15.78
C ARG A 180 13.91 26.55 15.58
N THR A 181 14.51 26.56 14.40
CA THR A 181 15.59 25.63 14.01
C THR A 181 16.86 26.41 13.75
N LEU A 182 18.00 25.87 14.21
CA LEU A 182 19.32 26.41 13.92
C LEU A 182 19.97 25.54 12.83
N LEU A 183 20.30 26.17 11.71
CA LEU A 183 21.00 25.51 10.60
C LEU A 183 22.51 25.73 10.75
N VAL A 184 23.29 24.66 10.72
CA VAL A 184 24.76 24.74 10.80
C VAL A 184 25.35 24.32 9.46
N CYS A 185 25.76 25.29 8.65
CA CYS A 185 26.35 25.10 7.31
C CYS A 185 27.86 25.39 7.30
N GLY A 186 28.63 24.78 6.40
CA GLY A 186 30.04 25.11 6.16
C GLY A 186 30.77 24.07 5.29
N PHE A 187 32.09 24.17 5.16
CA PHE A 187 32.89 23.20 4.40
C PHE A 187 32.96 21.80 5.05
N PRO A 188 33.19 20.72 4.27
CA PRO A 188 33.45 19.40 4.85
C PRO A 188 34.63 19.46 5.83
N ASN A 189 34.58 18.65 6.89
CA ASN A 189 35.64 18.51 7.90
C ASN A 189 35.96 19.75 8.78
N VAL A 190 35.14 20.81 8.78
CA VAL A 190 35.34 22.00 9.66
C VAL A 190 34.85 21.82 11.12
N GLY A 191 34.49 20.61 11.53
CA GLY A 191 34.08 20.34 12.92
C GLY A 191 32.62 20.65 13.28
N LYS A 192 31.73 20.85 12.28
CA LYS A 192 30.29 21.11 12.50
C LYS A 192 29.61 20.02 13.34
N SER A 193 29.91 18.75 13.07
CA SER A 193 29.36 17.62 13.84
C SER A 193 29.84 17.63 15.30
N SER A 194 31.08 18.06 15.54
CA SER A 194 31.63 18.24 16.90
C SER A 194 30.95 19.39 17.65
N PHE A 195 30.59 20.47 16.94
CA PHE A 195 29.79 21.56 17.50
C PHE A 195 28.37 21.09 17.84
N LEU A 196 27.72 20.35 16.94
CA LEU A 196 26.38 19.83 17.18
C LEU A 196 26.34 18.87 18.38
N ASN A 197 27.34 17.99 18.54
CA ASN A 197 27.40 17.09 19.70
C ASN A 197 27.50 17.81 21.04
N LYS A 198 28.13 19.00 21.07
CA LYS A 198 28.21 19.83 22.29
C LYS A 198 26.92 20.60 22.56
N VAL A 199 26.24 21.06 21.51
CA VAL A 199 25.03 21.90 21.61
C VAL A 199 23.76 21.07 21.77
N SER A 200 23.67 19.86 21.18
CA SER A 200 22.48 19.01 21.29
C SER A 200 22.25 18.50 22.71
N MET A 201 23.31 18.36 23.52
CA MET A 201 23.22 18.07 24.95
C MET A 201 22.49 19.16 25.75
N LEU A 202 22.35 20.37 25.19
CA LEU A 202 21.62 21.49 25.78
C LEU A 202 20.13 21.52 25.35
N GLY A 203 19.64 20.47 24.67
CA GLY A 203 18.22 20.33 24.30
C GLY A 203 17.80 21.12 23.04
N CYS A 204 18.75 21.66 22.28
CA CYS A 204 18.47 22.41 21.05
C CYS A 204 18.32 21.46 19.85
N ARG A 205 17.25 21.62 19.05
CA ARG A 205 17.06 20.88 17.79
C ARG A 205 17.85 21.57 16.67
N VAL A 206 19.00 21.00 16.33
CA VAL A 206 19.94 21.53 15.33
C VAL A 206 19.94 20.65 14.08
N LEU A 207 19.94 21.25 12.90
CA LEU A 207 20.04 20.54 11.62
C LEU A 207 21.41 20.80 10.98
N LEU A 208 22.12 19.72 10.63
CA LEU A 208 23.38 19.78 9.87
C LEU A 208 23.09 19.66 8.37
N ILE A 209 23.67 20.58 7.58
CA ILE A 209 23.73 20.50 6.12
C ILE A 209 25.20 20.61 5.67
#